data_AF-A0A6N9PB51-F1
#
_entry.id   AF-A0A6N9PB51-F1
#
_cell.length_a   1.000
_cell.length_b   1.000
_cell.length_c   1.000
_cell.angle_alpha   90.00
_cell.angle_beta   90.00
_cell.angle_gamma   90.00
#
_symmetry.space_group_name_H-M   'P 1'
#
loop_
_entity.id
_entity.type
_entity.pdbx_description
1 polymer ?
#
loop_
_entity_poly.entity_id
_entity_poly.type
_entity_poly.pdbx_seq_one_letter_code
_entity_poly.pdbx_strand_id
1 'polypeptide(L)'
;MITVPYFDYRKMKDFYTIEEISRLFGMTRFELTETCKQYCVALEYNSFCELRLSKEAVRGLHYQLYHETHRNRSNSRRRVHA
;
A
#
# COMPACT_ATOMS: atom_id res chain seq x y z
N MET A 1 2.11 5.69 -13.53
CA MET A 1 2.88 4.73 -12.70
C MET A 1 3.01 5.33 -11.31
N ILE A 2 2.35 4.73 -10.33
CA ILE A 2 2.40 5.19 -8.93
C ILE A 2 3.78 4.80 -8.40
N THR A 3 4.59 5.79 -8.02
CA THR A 3 5.91 5.54 -7.43
C THR A 3 5.75 5.75 -5.94
N VAL A 4 5.58 4.68 -5.18
CA VAL A 4 5.37 4.79 -3.73
C VAL A 4 6.72 5.08 -3.08
N PRO A 5 6.89 6.23 -2.40
CA PRO A 5 8.13 6.55 -1.69
C PRO A 5 8.29 5.62 -0.48
N TYR A 6 9.54 5.31 -0.14
CA TYR A 6 9.83 4.49 1.03
C TYR A 6 9.33 5.18 2.32
N PHE A 7 8.47 4.50 3.08
CA PHE A 7 8.02 4.98 4.38
C PHE A 7 8.95 4.53 5.51
N ASP A 8 9.27 5.47 6.41
CA ASP A 8 9.98 5.14 7.65
C ASP A 8 9.05 4.39 8.62
N TYR A 9 9.20 3.07 8.69
CA TYR A 9 8.39 2.20 9.53
C TYR A 9 8.48 2.52 11.04
N ARG A 10 9.52 3.26 11.48
CA ARG A 10 9.67 3.68 12.88
C ARG A 10 8.75 4.85 13.24
N LYS A 11 8.41 5.69 12.27
CA LYS A 11 7.53 6.85 12.45
C LYS A 11 6.06 6.54 12.14
N MET A 12 5.75 5.28 11.82
CA MET A 12 4.38 4.89 11.54
C MET A 12 3.54 4.77 12.79
N LYS A 13 2.30 5.28 12.70
CA LYS A 13 1.24 5.07 13.70
C LYS A 13 0.86 3.59 13.75
N ASP A 14 0.34 3.15 14.89
CA ASP A 14 -0.15 1.78 15.05
C ASP A 14 -1.40 1.50 14.21
N PHE A 15 -2.23 2.53 13.98
CA PHE A 15 -3.43 2.43 13.17
C PHE A 15 -3.59 3.65 12.27
N TYR A 16 -4.15 3.42 11.09
CA TYR A 16 -4.45 4.45 10.10
C TYR A 16 -5.88 4.31 9.60
N THR A 17 -6.55 5.45 9.38
CA THR A 17 -7.87 5.44 8.71
C THR A 17 -7.71 5.31 7.20
N ILE A 18 -8.78 4.90 6.51
CA ILE A 18 -8.78 4.85 5.03
C ILE A 18 -8.37 6.18 4.40
N GLU A 19 -8.80 7.32 4.96
CA GLU A 19 -8.42 8.64 4.44
C GLU A 19 -6.93 8.94 4.61
N GLU A 20 -6.36 8.59 5.77
CA GLU A 20 -4.93 8.76 6.01
C GLU A 20 -4.10 7.92 5.03
N ILE A 21 -4.54 6.70 4.76
CA ILE A 21 -3.84 5.76 3.87
C ILE A 21 -3.99 6.20 2.42
N SER A 22 -5.18 6.62 2.02
CA SER A 22 -5.44 7.23 0.72
C SER A 22 -4.46 8.40 0.47
N ARG A 23 -4.26 9.28 1.46
CA ARG A 23 -3.27 10.37 1.38
C ARG A 23 -1.83 9.86 1.39
N LEU A 24 -1.51 8.86 2.21
CA LEU A 24 -0.17 8.30 2.35
C LEU A 24 0.33 7.67 1.03
N PHE A 25 -0.54 6.90 0.36
CA PHE A 25 -0.24 6.25 -0.91
C PHE A 25 -0.55 7.12 -2.12
N GLY A 26 -1.21 8.27 -1.93
CA GLY A 26 -1.68 9.12 -3.04
C GLY A 26 -2.70 8.42 -3.93
N MET A 27 -3.49 7.52 -3.36
CA MET A 27 -4.50 6.71 -4.06
C MET A 27 -5.89 7.19 -3.69
N THR A 28 -6.85 7.04 -4.60
CA THR A 28 -8.26 7.26 -4.26
C THR A 28 -8.78 6.17 -3.32
N ARG A 29 -9.89 6.44 -2.61
CA ARG A 29 -10.55 5.46 -1.74
C ARG A 29 -10.95 4.18 -2.49
N PHE A 30 -11.33 4.31 -3.76
CA PHE A 30 -11.69 3.19 -4.61
C PHE A 30 -10.47 2.32 -4.91
N GLU A 31 -9.38 2.91 -5.41
CA GLU A 31 -8.11 2.21 -5.66
C GLU A 31 -7.56 1.55 -4.40
N LEU A 32 -7.68 2.21 -3.24
CA LEU A 32 -7.24 1.64 -1.97
C LEU A 32 -8.04 0.37 -1.63
N THR A 33 -9.36 0.40 -1.87
CA THR A 33 -10.23 -0.75 -1.59
C THR A 33 -9.93 -1.92 -2.51
N GLU A 34 -9.70 -1.65 -3.80
CA GLU A 34 -9.28 -2.67 -4.77
C GLU A 34 -7.91 -3.24 -4.42
N THR A 35 -6.96 -2.39 -4.05
CA THR A 35 -5.61 -2.80 -3.63
C THR A 35 -5.67 -3.66 -2.37
N CYS A 36 -6.46 -3.27 -1.36
CA CYS A 36 -6.65 -4.07 -0.16
C CYS A 36 -7.24 -5.46 -0.49
N LYS A 37 -8.19 -5.53 -1.42
CA LYS A 37 -8.74 -6.81 -1.90
C LYS A 37 -7.70 -7.64 -2.65
N GLN A 38 -6.95 -7.03 -3.57
CA GLN A 38 -5.94 -7.69 -4.39
C GLN A 38 -4.83 -8.32 -3.54
N TYR A 39 -4.43 -7.64 -2.46
CA TYR A 39 -3.38 -8.09 -1.57
C TYR A 39 -3.89 -8.80 -0.31
N CYS A 40 -5.19 -9.13 -0.25
CA CYS A 40 -5.84 -9.76 0.90
C CYS A 40 -5.53 -9.06 2.24
N VAL A 41 -5.51 -7.73 2.23
CA VAL A 41 -5.26 -6.93 3.43
C VAL A 41 -6.57 -6.75 4.18
N ALA A 42 -6.63 -7.27 5.40
CA ALA A 42 -7.80 -7.16 6.26
C ALA A 42 -7.95 -5.73 6.78
N LEU A 43 -9.14 -5.17 6.57
CA LEU A 43 -9.55 -3.91 7.19
C LEU A 43 -10.18 -4.24 8.54
N GLU A 44 -9.75 -3.56 9.59
CA GLU A 44 -10.30 -3.69 10.93
C GLU A 44 -11.35 -2.62 11.17
N TYR A 45 -12.46 -3.00 11.80
CA TYR A 45 -13.43 -2.03 12.30
C TYR A 45 -13.04 -1.60 13.70
N ASN A 46 -13.14 -0.30 13.94
CA ASN A 46 -12.97 0.23 15.28
C ASN A 46 -14.26 0.25 16.08
N SER A 47 -14.16 0.71 17.34
CA SER A 47 -15.31 0.89 18.25
C SER A 47 -16.36 1.91 17.77
N PHE A 48 -16.03 2.73 16.78
CA PHE A 48 -16.91 3.70 16.11
C PHE A 48 -17.39 3.20 14.72
N CYS A 49 -17.20 1.92 14.41
CA CYS A 49 -17.52 1.30 13.11
C CYS A 49 -16.80 1.91 11.89
N GLU A 50 -15.67 2.60 12.08
CA GLU A 50 -14.85 3.08 10.97
C GLU A 50 -13.76 2.06 10.63
N LEU A 51 -13.49 1.94 9.32
CA LEU A 51 -12.46 1.07 8.78
C LEU A 51 -11.07 1.65 9.02
N ARG A 52 -10.20 0.85 9.62
CA ARG A 52 -8.80 1.15 9.93
C ARG A 52 -7.89 0.05 9.40
N LEU A 53 -6.63 0.39 9.15
CA LEU A 53 -5.56 -0.58 8.93
C LEU A 53 -4.51 -0.47 10.03
N SER A 54 -4.07 -1.62 10.51
CA SER A 54 -2.94 -1.72 11.43
C SER A 54 -1.63 -1.37 10.72
N LYS A 55 -0.63 -0.95 11.49
CA LYS A 55 0.73 -0.69 11.01
C LYS A 55 1.31 -1.85 10.20
N GLU A 56 1.04 -3.08 10.64
CA GLU A 56 1.50 -4.29 9.95
C GLU A 56 0.84 -4.44 8.59
N ALA A 57 -0.47 -4.21 8.51
CA ALA A 57 -1.21 -4.22 7.26
C ALA A 57 -0.72 -3.14 6.29
N VAL A 58 -0.51 -1.91 6.76
CA VAL A 58 0.03 -0.80 5.94
C VAL A 58 1.45 -1.10 5.46
N ARG A 59 2.30 -1.69 6.31
CA ARG A 59 3.65 -2.10 5.95
C ARG A 59 3.65 -3.20 4.90
N GLY A 60 2.77 -4.19 5.02
CA GLY A 60 2.60 -5.24 4.02
C GLY A 60 2.16 -4.66 2.67
N LEU A 61 1.19 -3.76 2.68
CA LEU A 61 0.68 -3.10 1.48
C LEU A 61 1.77 -2.24 0.82
N HIS A 62 2.55 -1.48 1.60
CA HIS A 62 3.71 -0.74 1.09
C HIS A 62 4.77 -1.67 0.49
N TYR A 63 5.13 -2.75 1.18
CA TYR A 63 6.12 -3.70 0.68
C TYR A 63 5.70 -4.29 -0.67
N GLN A 64 4.44 -4.70 -0.81
CA GLN A 64 3.91 -5.25 -2.05
C GLN A 64 3.97 -4.23 -3.20
N LEU A 65 3.44 -3.01 -2.99
CA LEU A 65 3.45 -1.95 -4.00
C LEU A 65 4.88 -1.52 -4.37
N TYR A 66 5.76 -1.41 -3.38
CA TYR A 66 7.17 -1.06 -3.60
C TYR A 66 7.89 -2.15 -4.42
N HIS A 67 7.66 -3.42 -4.12
CA HIS A 67 8.24 -4.52 -4.90
C HIS A 67 7.64 -4.62 -6.30
N GLU A 68 6.33 -4.41 -6.48
CA GLU A 68 5.67 -4.46 -7.79
C GLU A 68 6.23 -3.39 -8.74
N THR A 69 6.37 -2.16 -8.24
CA THR A 69 6.95 -1.04 -9.01
C THR A 69 8.43 -1.27 -9.39
N HIS A 70 9.22 -1.88 -8.50
CA HIS A 70 10.63 -2.18 -8.75
C HIS A 70 10.85 -3.44 -9.60
N ARG A 71 9.97 -4.44 -9.46
CA ARG A 71 10.01 -5.67 -10.26
C ARG A 71 9.66 -5.37 -11.72
N ASN A 72 8.71 -4.46 -11.95
CA ASN A 72 8.37 -4.02 -13.31
C ASN A 72 9.54 -3.24 -13.96
N ARG A 73 10.31 -2.45 -13.19
CA ARG A 73 11.57 -1.81 -13.66
C ARG A 73 12.66 -2.81 -14.02
N SER A 74 12.78 -3.92 -13.29
CA SER A 74 13.79 -4.95 -13.60
C SER A 74 13.44 -5.78 -14.85
N ASN A 75 12.16 -5.92 -15.18
CA ASN A 75 11.74 -6.67 -16.37
C ASN A 75 11.90 -5.86 -17.68
N SER A 76 11.92 -4.53 -17.61
CA SER A 76 12.22 -3.65 -18.75
C SER A 76 13.68 -3.76 -19.22
N ARG A 77 14.60 -4.25 -18.38
CA ARG A 77 16.01 -4.44 -18.75
C ARG A 77 16.31 -5.78 -19.43
N ARG A 78 15.37 -6.74 -19.42
CA ARG A 78 15.56 -8.06 -20.03
C ARG A 78 15.01 -8.21 -21.44
N ARG A 79 14.27 -7.21 -21.96
CA ARG A 79 13.72 -7.25 -23.33
C ARG A 79 14.54 -6.48 -24.37
N VAL A 80 15.74 -6.02 -24.03
CA VAL A 80 16.65 -5.30 -24.97
C VAL A 80 17.74 -6.24 -25.54
N HIS A 81 17.74 -7.53 -25.15
CA HIS A 81 18.67 -8.53 -25.69
C HIS A 81 17.95 -9.85 -26.02
N ALA A 82 16.97 -9.81 -26.92
CA ALA A 82 16.45 -10.99 -27.60
C ALA A 82 16.35 -10.72 -29.09
#